data_AF-A0A397JFV6-F1
#
_entry.id   AF-A0A397JFV6-F1
#
_cell.length_a   1.000
_cell.length_b   1.000
_cell.length_c   1.000
_cell.angle_alpha   90.00
_cell.angle_beta   90.00
_cell.angle_gamma   90.00
#
_symmetry.space_group_name_H-M   'P 1'
#
loop_
_entity.id
_entity.type
_entity.pdbx_description
1 polymer ?
#
loop_
_entity_poly.entity_id
_entity_poly.type
_entity_poly.pdbx_seq_one_letter_code
_entity_poly.pdbx_strand_id
1 'polypeptide(L)'
;MTVNNLRDNALSYHDVLTTKCSENRILAFYFSAVEANSYSAYCQFVPGKKNMKHVDFRKQLVTSIFNYYSTEEMEGTITDRTKKRKNRDSNNLEHNLISINNDSTNSQIKGKYIQRHCISCHKRTSTSCSCSIPRAMCTNCWANHIHNSYNIVRTSESQDS
;
A
#
# COMPACT_ATOMS: atom_id res chain seq x y z
N MET A 1 -4.44 33.51 38.23
CA MET A 1 -5.14 33.61 36.93
C MET A 1 -4.87 32.33 36.16
N THR A 2 -5.92 31.54 35.97
CA THR A 2 -5.94 30.22 35.35
C THR A 2 -5.64 30.32 33.85
N VAL A 3 -4.60 29.60 33.41
CA VAL A 3 -4.18 29.53 32.01
C VAL A 3 -5.13 28.61 31.25
N ASN A 4 -5.68 29.11 30.14
CA ASN A 4 -6.67 28.46 29.29
C ASN A 4 -6.23 27.07 28.79
N ASN A 5 -6.71 26.00 29.43
CA ASN A 5 -6.74 24.65 28.87
C ASN A 5 -7.98 24.48 27.97
N LEU A 6 -8.12 25.34 26.96
CA LEU A 6 -9.13 25.22 25.89
C LEU A 6 -8.71 24.20 24.82
N ARG A 7 -8.11 23.07 25.24
CA ARG A 7 -8.20 21.86 24.43
C ARG A 7 -9.59 21.30 24.69
N ASP A 8 -10.57 21.92 24.05
CA ASP A 8 -11.90 21.35 23.94
C ASP A 8 -11.76 19.88 23.52
N ASN A 9 -12.54 19.04 24.20
CA ASN A 9 -12.59 17.57 24.12
C ASN A 9 -13.03 17.04 22.74
N ALA A 10 -12.55 17.62 21.64
CA ALA A 10 -12.72 17.10 20.31
C ALA A 10 -11.61 16.06 20.07
N LEU A 11 -12.00 14.79 19.95
CA LEU A 11 -11.13 13.71 19.47
C LEU A 11 -10.34 14.20 18.25
N SER A 12 -9.05 14.43 18.44
CA SER A 12 -8.12 14.86 17.40
C SER A 12 -7.75 13.65 16.55
N TYR A 13 -7.52 13.86 15.25
CA TYR A 13 -7.06 12.81 14.35
C TYR A 13 -5.71 12.22 14.80
N HIS A 14 -4.88 13.04 15.46
CA HIS A 14 -3.64 12.61 16.11
C HIS A 14 -3.89 11.57 17.22
N ASP A 15 -4.97 11.72 17.99
CA ASP A 15 -5.29 10.78 19.08
C ASP A 15 -5.76 9.43 18.51
N VAL A 16 -6.49 9.47 17.39
CA VAL A 16 -7.02 8.29 16.68
C VAL A 16 -5.91 7.51 15.96
N LEU A 17 -4.92 8.21 15.39
CA LEU A 17 -3.78 7.60 14.67
C LEU A 17 -2.54 7.45 15.57
N THR A 18 -2.71 7.07 16.83
CA THR A 18 -1.60 6.74 17.73
C THR A 18 -0.85 5.50 17.25
N THR A 19 0.05 5.71 16.27
CA THR A 19 0.88 4.67 15.68
C THR A 19 2.34 4.84 16.12
N LYS A 20 3.06 3.72 16.26
CA LYS A 20 4.50 3.75 16.61
C LYS A 20 5.38 4.32 15.49
N CYS A 21 4.85 4.43 14.27
CA CYS A 21 5.54 4.98 13.10
C CYS A 21 5.54 6.53 13.14
N SER A 22 6.71 7.13 13.08
CA SER A 22 6.91 8.58 13.12
C SER A 22 6.28 9.31 11.93
N GLU A 23 6.34 8.71 10.76
CA GLU A 23 5.85 9.23 9.50
C GLU A 23 4.33 9.40 9.55
N ASN A 24 3.64 8.38 10.07
CA ASN A 24 2.20 8.42 10.26
C ASN A 24 1.77 9.47 11.30
N ARG A 25 2.60 9.72 12.34
CA ARG A 25 2.33 10.78 13.32
C ARG A 25 2.45 12.18 12.69
N ILE A 26 3.47 12.40 11.86
CA ILE A 26 3.63 13.64 11.11
C ILE A 26 2.46 13.85 10.14
N LEU A 27 2.05 12.80 9.44
CA LEU A 27 0.89 12.84 8.55
C LEU A 27 -0.41 13.17 9.31
N ALA A 28 -0.65 12.52 10.45
CA ALA A 28 -1.82 12.78 11.29
C ALA A 28 -1.85 14.23 11.79
N PHE A 29 -0.69 14.81 12.12
CA PHE A 29 -0.58 16.22 12.47
C PHE A 29 -1.00 17.13 11.31
N TYR A 30 -0.49 16.90 10.11
CA TYR A 30 -0.87 17.68 8.93
C TYR A 30 -2.38 17.58 8.64
N PHE A 31 -2.96 16.38 8.70
CA PHE A 31 -4.40 16.23 8.52
C PHE A 31 -5.21 16.97 9.58
N SER A 32 -4.77 16.94 10.84
CA SER A 32 -5.45 17.67 11.91
C SER A 32 -5.43 19.20 11.67
N ALA A 33 -4.30 19.74 11.20
CA ALA A 33 -4.17 21.17 10.89
C ALA A 33 -5.03 21.57 9.67
N VAL A 34 -4.99 20.78 8.61
CA VAL A 34 -5.82 21.00 7.40
C VAL A 34 -7.31 20.95 7.77
N GLU A 35 -7.72 19.95 8.54
CA GLU A 35 -9.12 19.80 8.98
C GLU A 35 -9.62 21.02 9.75
N ALA A 36 -8.87 21.50 10.74
CA ALA A 36 -9.25 22.66 11.55
C ALA A 36 -9.36 23.94 10.70
N ASN A 37 -8.43 24.14 9.76
CA ASN A 37 -8.44 25.29 8.84
C ASN A 37 -9.63 25.20 7.87
N SER A 38 -9.88 24.02 7.30
CA SER A 38 -11.02 23.79 6.41
C SER A 38 -12.35 23.98 7.12
N TYR A 39 -12.49 23.51 8.36
CA TYR A 39 -13.68 23.74 9.17
C TYR A 39 -13.92 25.23 9.42
N SER A 40 -12.87 25.95 9.86
CA SER A 40 -12.97 27.39 10.13
C SER A 40 -13.39 28.17 8.88
N ALA A 41 -12.77 27.87 7.73
CA ALA A 41 -13.13 28.47 6.46
C ALA A 41 -14.57 28.11 6.04
N TYR A 42 -14.98 26.85 6.21
CA TYR A 42 -16.32 26.40 5.87
C TYR A 42 -17.40 27.13 6.69
N CYS A 43 -17.20 27.27 8.00
CA CYS A 43 -18.12 28.03 8.85
C CYS A 43 -18.15 29.53 8.54
N GLN A 44 -17.03 30.10 8.09
CA GLN A 44 -16.92 31.53 7.76
C GLN A 44 -17.53 31.86 6.39
N PHE A 45 -17.26 31.06 5.37
CA PHE A 45 -17.56 31.39 3.99
C PHE A 45 -18.81 30.71 3.43
N VAL A 46 -19.30 29.62 4.06
CA VAL A 46 -20.51 28.93 3.59
C VAL A 46 -21.75 29.48 4.31
N PRO A 47 -22.72 30.05 3.58
CA PRO A 47 -23.95 30.57 4.19
C PRO A 47 -24.70 29.52 5.02
N GLY A 48 -25.17 29.91 6.20
CA GLY A 48 -25.92 29.04 7.09
C GLY A 48 -25.09 28.00 7.86
N LYS A 49 -23.75 28.01 7.77
CA LYS A 49 -22.86 27.05 8.44
C LYS A 49 -22.07 27.62 9.62
N LYS A 50 -22.27 28.88 9.98
CA LYS A 50 -21.53 29.59 11.04
C LYS A 50 -21.56 28.89 12.42
N ASN A 51 -22.66 28.22 12.75
CA ASN A 51 -22.84 27.52 14.03
C ASN A 51 -22.81 25.98 13.89
N MET A 52 -22.25 25.48 12.80
CA MET A 52 -22.13 24.03 12.57
C MET A 52 -21.21 23.40 13.62
N LYS A 53 -21.55 22.21 14.13
CA LYS A 53 -20.63 21.47 15.01
C LYS A 53 -19.53 20.83 14.18
N HIS A 54 -18.32 20.77 14.71
CA HIS A 54 -17.17 20.16 14.04
C HIS A 54 -17.42 18.69 13.62
N VAL A 55 -18.15 17.93 14.43
CA VAL A 55 -18.55 16.54 14.11
C VAL A 55 -19.43 16.47 12.87
N ASP A 56 -20.35 17.41 12.68
CA ASP A 56 -21.22 17.43 11.51
C ASP A 56 -20.42 17.82 10.25
N PHE A 57 -19.44 18.72 10.40
CA PHE A 57 -18.51 19.05 9.32
C PHE A 57 -17.73 17.81 8.87
N ARG A 58 -17.18 17.03 9.80
CA ARG A 58 -16.50 15.76 9.49
C ARG A 58 -17.40 14.79 8.73
N LYS A 59 -18.66 14.63 9.16
CA LYS A 59 -19.62 13.76 8.46
C LYS A 59 -19.86 14.21 7.02
N GLN A 60 -20.03 15.51 6.79
CA GLN A 60 -20.19 16.06 5.44
C GLN A 60 -18.93 15.91 4.61
N LEU A 61 -17.76 16.16 5.19
CA LEU A 61 -16.48 15.99 4.50
C LEU A 61 -16.29 14.55 4.04
N VAL A 62 -16.52 13.56 4.92
CA VAL A 62 -16.43 12.13 4.57
C VAL A 62 -17.43 11.77 3.49
N THR A 63 -18.68 12.25 3.59
CA THR A 63 -19.70 11.99 2.58
C THR A 63 -19.33 12.59 1.22
N SER A 64 -18.83 13.82 1.18
CA SER A 64 -18.40 14.48 -0.05
C SER A 64 -17.20 13.80 -0.69
N ILE A 65 -16.21 13.36 0.11
CA ILE A 65 -15.10 12.55 -0.38
C ILE A 65 -15.63 11.26 -0.97
N PHE A 66 -16.47 10.53 -0.23
CA PHE A 66 -17.00 9.26 -0.69
C PHE A 66 -17.80 9.42 -1.99
N ASN A 67 -18.69 10.41 -2.06
CA ASN A 67 -19.46 10.70 -3.28
C ASN A 67 -18.55 11.05 -4.45
N TYR A 68 -17.50 11.85 -4.24
CA TYR A 68 -16.53 12.19 -5.29
C TYR A 68 -15.81 10.96 -5.85
N TYR A 69 -15.45 10.00 -4.98
CA TYR A 69 -14.82 8.75 -5.39
C TYR A 69 -15.80 7.67 -5.85
N SER A 70 -17.11 7.85 -5.62
CA SER A 70 -18.17 6.89 -5.97
C SER A 70 -18.94 7.28 -7.23
N THR A 71 -18.65 8.41 -7.85
CA THR A 71 -19.19 8.72 -9.19
C THR A 71 -18.59 7.78 -10.23
N GLU A 72 -19.41 7.33 -11.18
CA GLU A 72 -19.05 6.33 -12.20
C GLU A 72 -17.79 6.70 -13.02
N GLU A 73 -17.53 8.00 -13.19
CA GLU A 73 -16.32 8.52 -13.85
C GLU A 73 -15.01 8.18 -13.09
N MET A 74 -15.10 8.04 -11.76
CA MET A 74 -13.99 7.63 -10.91
C MET A 74 -14.05 6.15 -10.54
N GLU A 75 -15.20 5.50 -10.59
CA GLU A 75 -15.28 4.03 -10.56
C GLU A 75 -14.47 3.44 -11.71
N GLY A 76 -14.52 4.01 -12.92
CA GLY A 76 -13.62 3.66 -14.01
C GLY A 76 -12.15 3.77 -13.60
N THR A 77 -11.71 4.87 -12.99
CA THR A 77 -10.29 5.07 -12.65
C THR A 77 -9.81 4.40 -11.36
N ILE A 78 -10.67 4.18 -10.36
CA ILE A 78 -10.37 3.45 -9.13
C ILE A 78 -10.47 1.96 -9.39
N THR A 79 -11.50 1.48 -10.09
CA THR A 79 -11.54 0.10 -10.57
C THR A 79 -10.46 -0.14 -11.61
N ASP A 80 -10.01 0.83 -12.42
CA ASP A 80 -8.83 0.67 -13.28
C ASP A 80 -7.51 0.79 -12.52
N ARG A 81 -7.45 1.47 -11.36
CA ARG A 81 -6.25 1.48 -10.47
C ARG A 81 -6.18 0.22 -9.60
N THR A 82 -7.32 -0.29 -9.13
CA THR A 82 -7.42 -1.57 -8.42
C THR A 82 -7.40 -2.76 -9.37
N LYS A 83 -7.93 -2.65 -10.61
CA LYS A 83 -7.68 -3.57 -11.72
C LYS A 83 -6.27 -3.37 -12.28
N LYS A 84 -5.63 -2.21 -12.33
CA LYS A 84 -4.17 -2.17 -12.63
C LYS A 84 -3.36 -2.93 -11.59
N ARG A 85 -3.86 -3.00 -10.35
CA ARG A 85 -3.30 -3.83 -9.27
C ARG A 85 -3.77 -5.30 -9.27
N LYS A 86 -4.94 -5.63 -9.84
CA LYS A 86 -5.53 -7.00 -9.86
C LYS A 86 -5.59 -7.67 -11.24
N ASN A 87 -5.36 -6.93 -12.31
CA ASN A 87 -5.37 -7.31 -13.72
C ASN A 87 -3.93 -7.25 -14.28
N ARG A 88 -2.94 -7.40 -13.38
CA ARG A 88 -1.60 -7.85 -13.75
C ARG A 88 -1.54 -9.39 -13.82
N ASP A 89 -2.67 -10.06 -13.70
CA ASP A 89 -2.85 -11.45 -14.12
C ASP A 89 -3.74 -11.41 -15.36
N SER A 90 -3.14 -11.44 -16.56
CA SER A 90 -3.45 -12.62 -17.35
C SER A 90 -2.34 -13.10 -18.28
N ASN A 91 -1.11 -12.56 -18.25
CA ASN A 91 0.03 -13.15 -18.99
C ASN A 91 1.44 -12.83 -18.44
N ASN A 92 1.58 -12.10 -17.33
CA ASN A 92 2.90 -11.86 -16.75
C ASN A 92 3.15 -12.87 -15.64
N LEU A 93 3.94 -13.92 -15.91
CA LEU A 93 4.44 -14.83 -14.90
C LEU A 93 5.06 -13.98 -13.76
N GLU A 94 4.45 -13.92 -12.58
CA GLU A 94 5.00 -13.10 -11.51
C GLU A 94 6.37 -13.64 -11.09
N HIS A 95 7.39 -12.80 -11.15
CA HIS A 95 8.78 -13.14 -10.82
C HIS A 95 9.16 -12.64 -9.43
N ASN A 96 8.48 -13.08 -8.37
CA ASN A 96 8.76 -12.68 -7.00
C ASN A 96 9.83 -13.56 -6.36
N LEU A 97 10.76 -12.97 -5.61
CA LEU A 97 11.73 -13.74 -4.82
C LEU A 97 11.08 -14.20 -3.51
N ILE A 98 10.89 -15.49 -3.35
CA ILE A 98 10.22 -16.12 -2.19
C ILE A 98 11.18 -17.01 -1.41
N SER A 99 10.93 -17.17 -0.11
CA SER A 99 11.66 -18.12 0.74
C SER A 99 11.28 -19.57 0.40
N ILE A 100 12.28 -20.45 0.34
CA ILE A 100 12.07 -21.89 0.17
C ILE A 100 11.60 -22.44 1.51
N ASN A 101 10.30 -22.67 1.63
CA ASN A 101 9.70 -23.28 2.82
C ASN A 101 9.92 -24.80 2.83
N ASN A 102 10.00 -25.36 4.04
CA ASN A 102 9.88 -26.79 4.26
C ASN A 102 8.39 -27.15 4.12
N ASP A 103 8.02 -27.91 3.09
CA ASP A 103 6.69 -28.56 3.02
C ASP A 103 6.61 -29.76 3.98
N SER A 104 7.13 -29.63 5.21
CA SER A 104 6.97 -30.66 6.22
C SER A 104 5.96 -30.22 7.25
N THR A 105 4.87 -30.98 7.31
CA THR A 105 3.86 -31.09 8.37
C THR A 105 4.44 -31.38 9.77
N ASN A 106 5.73 -31.15 10.00
CA ASN A 106 6.40 -31.32 11.28
C ASN A 106 6.80 -29.96 11.86
N SER A 107 5.94 -29.46 12.74
CA SER A 107 6.06 -28.23 13.52
C SER A 107 7.23 -28.17 14.52
N GLN A 108 8.20 -29.09 14.44
CA GLN A 108 9.31 -29.21 15.41
C GLN A 108 10.65 -28.62 14.95
N ILE A 109 10.78 -28.12 13.72
CA ILE A 109 12.02 -27.48 13.24
C ILE A 109 11.77 -25.99 12.95
N LYS A 110 11.24 -25.27 13.94
CA LYS A 110 11.22 -23.80 13.93
C LYS A 110 12.65 -23.29 14.14
N GLY A 111 13.36 -22.99 13.05
CA GLY A 111 14.58 -22.17 13.16
C GLY A 111 15.70 -22.44 12.15
N LYS A 112 15.61 -23.48 11.31
CA LYS A 112 16.62 -23.72 10.26
C LYS A 112 16.00 -23.50 8.88
N TYR A 113 16.18 -22.29 8.34
CA TYR A 113 15.91 -22.02 6.92
C TYR A 113 16.73 -22.99 6.07
N ILE A 114 16.08 -23.75 5.17
CA ILE A 114 16.84 -24.61 4.25
C ILE A 114 17.70 -23.69 3.37
N GLN A 115 18.99 -23.95 3.35
CA GLN A 115 19.90 -23.39 2.37
C GLN A 115 20.08 -24.40 1.24
N ARG A 116 19.69 -24.01 0.04
CA ARG A 116 20.01 -24.69 -1.22
C ARG A 116 21.11 -23.93 -1.95
N HIS A 117 21.64 -24.49 -3.03
CA HIS A 117 22.57 -23.78 -3.90
C HIS A 117 21.80 -23.14 -5.06
N CYS A 118 22.07 -21.87 -5.33
CA CYS A 118 21.52 -21.15 -6.48
C CYS A 118 21.81 -21.92 -7.77
N ILE A 119 20.82 -22.06 -8.65
CA ILE A 119 20.98 -22.82 -9.89
C ILE A 119 22.03 -22.22 -10.84
N SER A 120 22.20 -20.90 -10.84
CA SER A 120 23.08 -20.22 -11.80
C SER A 120 24.51 -20.03 -11.28
N CYS A 121 24.69 -19.73 -10.00
CA CYS A 121 26.00 -19.39 -9.43
C CYS A 121 26.44 -20.31 -8.30
N HIS A 122 25.63 -21.32 -7.95
CA HIS A 122 25.88 -22.29 -6.89
C HIS A 122 26.15 -21.72 -5.50
N LYS A 123 25.95 -20.41 -5.26
CA LYS A 123 26.01 -19.81 -3.92
C LYS A 123 24.86 -20.33 -3.05
N ARG A 124 25.12 -20.53 -1.75
CA ARG A 124 24.08 -20.90 -0.79
C ARG A 124 23.01 -19.81 -0.70
N THR A 125 21.75 -20.22 -0.71
CA THR A 125 20.58 -19.35 -0.70
C THR A 125 19.37 -20.08 -0.13
N SER A 126 18.47 -19.35 0.52
CA SER A 126 17.19 -19.86 1.01
C SER A 126 16.01 -19.33 0.19
N THR A 127 16.26 -18.77 -0.99
CA THR A 127 15.24 -18.11 -1.82
C THR A 127 15.11 -18.76 -3.20
N SER A 128 13.97 -18.56 -3.85
CA SER A 128 13.63 -19.01 -5.22
C SER A 128 12.73 -17.98 -5.90
N CYS A 129 12.68 -17.96 -7.23
CA CYS A 129 11.65 -17.18 -7.94
C CYS A 129 10.32 -17.95 -7.92
N SER A 130 9.20 -17.29 -7.67
CA SER A 130 7.84 -17.86 -7.76
C SER A 130 7.56 -18.52 -9.11
N CYS A 131 8.17 -18.01 -10.18
CA CYS A 131 8.09 -18.51 -11.54
C CYS A 131 8.83 -19.84 -11.81
N SER A 132 9.73 -20.27 -10.91
CA SER A 132 10.62 -21.41 -11.14
C SER A 132 10.77 -22.31 -9.92
N ILE A 133 9.77 -22.33 -9.05
CA ILE A 133 9.70 -23.27 -7.92
C ILE A 133 9.82 -24.70 -8.47
N PRO A 134 10.71 -25.56 -7.91
CA PRO A 134 11.45 -25.40 -6.66
C PRO A 134 12.94 -25.03 -6.82
N ARG A 135 13.35 -24.42 -7.94
CA ARG A 135 14.76 -24.08 -8.22
C ARG A 135 15.22 -22.90 -7.35
N ALA A 136 16.26 -23.14 -6.56
CA ALA A 136 16.83 -22.11 -5.71
C ALA A 136 17.55 -21.04 -6.52
N MET A 137 17.37 -19.78 -6.13
CA MET A 137 17.91 -18.62 -6.83
C MET A 137 18.27 -17.53 -5.83
N CYS A 138 19.52 -17.05 -5.88
CA CYS A 138 19.95 -15.93 -5.05
C CYS A 138 19.47 -14.59 -5.64
N THR A 139 19.46 -13.55 -4.81
CA THR A 139 19.05 -12.18 -5.17
C THR A 139 19.73 -11.66 -6.44
N ASN A 140 21.04 -11.87 -6.59
CA ASN A 140 21.80 -11.41 -7.75
C ASN A 140 21.38 -12.12 -9.04
N CYS A 141 21.21 -13.44 -8.99
CA CYS A 141 20.77 -14.21 -10.16
C CYS A 141 19.29 -13.96 -10.48
N TRP A 142 18.48 -13.61 -9.48
CA TRP A 142 17.09 -13.21 -9.67
C TRP A 142 16.96 -11.90 -10.44
N ALA A 143 17.81 -10.90 -10.17
CA ALA A 143 17.82 -9.64 -10.93
C ALA A 143 18.10 -9.88 -12.43
N ASN A 144 19.09 -10.73 -12.74
CA ASN A 144 19.39 -11.12 -14.12
C ASN A 144 18.25 -11.92 -14.75
N HIS A 145 17.65 -12.84 -14.00
CA HIS A 145 16.52 -13.65 -14.44
C HIS A 145 15.31 -12.79 -14.81
N ILE A 146 15.00 -11.76 -14.01
CA ILE A 146 13.97 -10.76 -14.33
C ILE A 146 14.29 -10.02 -15.61
N HIS A 147 15.51 -9.49 -15.71
CA HIS A 147 15.93 -8.71 -16.87
C HIS A 147 15.77 -9.52 -18.17
N ASN A 148 16.22 -10.78 -18.17
CA ASN A 148 16.09 -11.66 -19.32
C ASN A 148 14.64 -12.04 -19.63
N SER A 149 13.82 -12.29 -18.61
CA SER A 149 12.42 -12.69 -18.80
C SER A 149 11.59 -11.56 -19.45
N TYR A 150 11.82 -10.30 -19.06
CA TYR A 150 11.16 -9.15 -19.70
C TYR A 150 11.71 -8.79 -21.08
N ASN A 151 12.98 -9.09 -21.36
CA ASN A 151 13.55 -8.86 -22.70
C ASN A 151 13.05 -9.88 -23.73
N ILE A 152 12.85 -11.15 -23.34
CA ILE A 152 12.34 -12.20 -24.24
C ILE A 152 10.89 -11.92 -24.68
N VAL A 153 10.05 -11.41 -23.78
CA VAL A 153 8.65 -11.05 -24.08
C VAL A 153 8.54 -9.93 -25.12
N ARG A 154 9.51 -8.99 -25.17
CA ARG A 154 9.51 -7.89 -26.15
C ARG A 154 9.85 -8.32 -27.57
N THR A 155 10.62 -9.39 -27.75
CA THR A 155 10.99 -9.89 -29.07
C THR A 155 9.96 -10.84 -29.68
N SER A 156 9.04 -11.39 -28.89
CA SER A 156 7.96 -12.25 -29.39
C SER A 156 6.76 -11.48 -29.96
N GLU A 157 6.60 -10.19 -29.64
CA GLU A 157 5.51 -9.35 -30.15
C GLU A 157 5.81 -8.68 -31.50
N SER A 158 6.99 -8.93 -32.08
CA SER A 158 7.45 -8.27 -33.32
C SER A 158 7.52 -9.20 -34.54
N GLN A 159 6.91 -10.40 -34.50
CA GLN A 159 6.87 -11.33 -35.63
C GLN A 159 5.49 -11.61 -36.24
N ASP A 160 4.44 -10.90 -35.81
CA ASP A 160 3.14 -10.92 -36.49
C ASP A 160 2.83 -9.54 -37.09
N SER A 161 3.42 -9.24 -38.25
CA SER A 161 2.98 -8.19 -39.19
C SER A 161 3.47 -8.51 -40.60
#